data_AF-A0A074VAK7-F1
#
_entry.id   AF-A0A074VAK7-F1
#
_cell.length_a   1.000
_cell.length_b   1.000
_cell.length_c   1.000
_cell.angle_alpha   90.00
_cell.angle_beta   90.00
_cell.angle_gamma   90.00
#
_symmetry.space_group_name_H-M   'P 1'
#
loop_
_entity.id
_entity.type
_entity.pdbx_description
1 polymer ?
#
loop_
_entity_poly.entity_id
_entity_poly.type
_entity_poly.pdbx_seq_one_letter_code
_entity_poly.pdbx_strand_id
1 'polypeptide(L)'
;MSTTSSWFYLCSTTREIYRCDPNPTERYPLVHIFAHWRFPHGDLPSSWSQLRVPNMPPSRALPPQGSLTDALLARDISCRLTATVEGTEYAHLVPRTQVDWFRRNTMFRYGVAPRPEIEPIDVPRNALLLRSDIHTVFDQRRFAITLKPLPVASDSAATHGLAVHLFSPGLSEQFVKLYHGVALQPLYGVAPEYLFARFTWTVFA
;
A
#
# COMPACT_ATOMS: atom_id res chain seq x y z
N MET A 1 1.41 33.30 -3.04
CA MET A 1 1.99 31.96 -2.76
C MET A 1 0.83 30.98 -2.77
N SER A 2 0.54 30.43 -3.95
CA SER A 2 -0.68 29.65 -4.20
C SER A 2 -0.34 28.17 -4.15
N THR A 3 -0.83 27.48 -3.11
CA THR A 3 -0.74 26.03 -2.96
C THR A 3 -1.57 25.34 -4.04
N THR A 4 -0.89 24.81 -5.06
CA THR A 4 -1.52 23.94 -6.06
C THR A 4 -1.53 22.52 -5.51
N SER A 5 -2.71 22.04 -5.12
CA SER A 5 -2.94 20.66 -4.74
C SER A 5 -2.94 19.78 -5.99
N SER A 6 -1.87 19.02 -6.24
CA SER A 6 -1.82 18.06 -7.36
C SER A 6 -2.55 16.77 -6.99
N TRP A 7 -3.43 16.31 -7.88
CA TRP A 7 -4.16 15.05 -7.77
C TRP A 7 -3.57 14.01 -8.71
N PHE A 8 -3.60 12.74 -8.30
CA PHE A 8 -3.26 11.62 -9.16
C PHE A 8 -4.55 10.90 -9.53
N TYR A 9 -4.87 10.86 -10.81
CA TYR A 9 -5.99 10.05 -11.31
C TYR A 9 -5.42 8.81 -12.00
N LEU A 10 -6.04 7.68 -11.66
CA LEU A 10 -5.92 6.48 -12.45
C LEU A 10 -6.83 6.63 -13.66
N CYS A 11 -6.28 6.72 -14.87
CA CYS A 11 -7.14 6.60 -16.04
C CYS A 11 -7.57 5.14 -16.16
N SER A 12 -8.86 4.89 -15.91
CA SER A 12 -9.45 3.55 -16.00
C SER A 12 -9.32 2.92 -17.39
N THR A 13 -9.06 3.74 -18.41
CA THR A 13 -8.90 3.31 -19.80
C THR A 13 -7.45 2.93 -20.16
N THR A 14 -6.46 3.68 -19.67
CA THR A 14 -5.04 3.47 -20.03
C THR A 14 -4.21 2.76 -18.95
N ARG A 15 -4.74 2.62 -17.73
CA ARG A 15 -4.02 2.11 -16.53
C ARG A 15 -2.79 2.94 -16.16
N GLU A 16 -2.65 4.14 -16.71
CA GLU A 16 -1.56 5.04 -16.36
C GLU A 16 -1.95 5.88 -15.14
N ILE A 17 -0.97 6.11 -14.27
CA ILE A 17 -1.08 7.08 -13.18
C ILE A 17 -0.73 8.45 -13.78
N TYR A 18 -1.73 9.30 -13.99
CA TYR A 18 -1.48 10.67 -14.40
C TYR A 18 -1.45 11.59 -13.18
N ARG A 19 -0.41 12.42 -13.09
CA ARG A 19 -0.43 13.65 -12.28
C ARG A 19 -1.24 14.67 -13.09
N CYS A 20 -2.39 15.12 -12.58
CA CYS A 20 -3.09 16.24 -13.18
C CYS A 20 -2.43 17.54 -12.70
N ASP A 21 -1.57 18.12 -13.53
CA ASP A 21 -1.25 19.54 -13.43
C ASP A 21 -2.29 20.36 -14.20
N PRO A 22 -2.70 21.54 -13.72
CA PRO A 22 -3.56 22.45 -14.48
C PRO A 22 -2.88 23.01 -15.73
N ASN A 23 -1.63 22.63 -16.02
CA ASN A 23 -0.84 23.13 -17.13
C ASN A 23 -0.50 22.00 -18.14
N PRO A 24 -1.13 21.96 -19.33
CA PRO A 24 -1.02 20.85 -20.29
C PRO A 24 0.32 20.77 -21.05
N THR A 25 1.36 21.49 -20.61
CA THR A 25 2.62 21.67 -21.35
C THR A 25 3.78 20.80 -20.85
N GLU A 26 3.68 20.16 -19.68
CA GLU A 26 4.73 19.27 -19.20
C GLU A 26 4.54 17.83 -19.74
N ARG A 27 5.40 17.44 -20.67
CA ARG A 27 5.50 16.07 -21.17
C ARG A 27 6.28 15.22 -20.18
N TYR A 28 5.58 14.34 -19.46
CA TYR A 28 6.20 13.37 -18.57
C TYR A 28 6.51 12.06 -19.31
N PRO A 29 7.61 11.37 -18.95
CA PRO A 29 7.87 10.05 -19.50
C PRO A 29 6.76 9.09 -19.07
N LEU A 30 6.08 8.51 -20.06
CA LEU A 30 5.15 7.41 -19.87
C LEU A 30 5.96 6.19 -19.44
N VAL A 31 6.12 6.02 -18.14
CA VAL A 31 6.72 4.81 -17.60
C VAL A 31 5.62 3.75 -17.66
N HIS A 32 5.75 2.79 -18.57
CA HIS A 32 4.79 1.69 -18.71
C HIS A 32 5.19 0.45 -17.90
N ILE A 33 6.38 0.43 -17.30
CA ILE A 33 6.93 -0.73 -16.60
C ILE A 33 7.36 -0.31 -15.20
N PHE A 34 6.80 -0.97 -14.18
CA PHE A 34 7.11 -0.67 -12.78
C PHE A 34 8.62 -0.69 -12.48
N ALA A 35 9.36 -1.61 -13.11
CA ALA A 35 10.81 -1.72 -12.95
C ALA A 35 11.58 -0.43 -13.31
N HIS A 36 11.05 0.41 -14.22
CA HIS A 36 11.66 1.68 -14.63
C HIS A 36 11.12 2.87 -13.85
N TRP A 37 10.04 2.69 -13.09
CA TRP A 37 9.46 3.75 -12.28
C TRP A 37 10.37 4.08 -11.10
N ARG A 38 10.57 5.37 -10.83
CA ARG A 38 11.34 5.83 -9.67
C ARG A 38 10.39 6.22 -8.55
N PHE A 39 10.69 5.76 -7.33
CA PHE A 39 9.86 6.09 -6.18
C PHE A 39 10.03 7.57 -5.81
N PRO A 40 8.94 8.36 -5.69
CA PRO A 40 9.00 9.80 -5.42
C PRO A 40 9.21 10.06 -3.93
N HIS A 41 10.44 9.87 -3.44
CA HIS A 41 10.76 10.12 -2.04
C HIS A 41 10.48 11.56 -1.63
N GLY A 42 9.67 11.76 -0.58
CA GLY A 42 9.33 13.08 -0.06
C GLY A 42 8.38 13.90 -0.93
N ASP A 43 8.01 13.39 -2.12
CA ASP A 43 7.08 14.02 -3.07
C ASP A 43 5.91 13.07 -3.39
N LEU A 44 5.36 12.45 -2.35
CA LEU A 44 4.15 11.65 -2.49
C LEU A 44 2.95 12.55 -2.80
N PRO A 45 1.93 12.03 -3.51
CA PRO A 45 0.64 12.70 -3.63
C PRO A 45 0.14 13.22 -2.29
N SER A 46 -0.53 14.38 -2.28
CA SER A 46 -0.99 15.04 -1.04
C SER A 46 -1.75 14.08 -0.11
N SER A 47 -2.71 13.32 -0.64
CA SER A 47 -3.49 12.33 0.11
C SER A 47 -2.62 11.24 0.75
N TRP A 48 -1.60 10.75 0.03
CA TRP A 48 -0.66 9.74 0.53
C TRP A 48 0.38 10.32 1.50
N SER A 49 0.85 11.54 1.26
CA SER A 49 1.79 12.25 2.15
C SER A 49 1.16 12.59 3.51
N GLN A 50 -0.16 12.76 3.54
CA GLN A 50 -0.95 13.04 4.75
C GLN A 50 -1.40 11.77 5.48
N LEU A 51 -1.28 10.59 4.86
CA LEU A 51 -1.60 9.33 5.50
C LEU A 51 -0.73 9.14 6.75
N ARG A 52 -1.37 8.89 7.88
CA ARG A 52 -0.71 8.56 9.14
C ARG A 52 -1.13 7.16 9.55
N VAL A 53 -0.17 6.24 9.56
CA VAL A 53 -0.35 4.91 10.16
C VAL A 53 0.22 4.99 11.58
N PRO A 54 -0.58 4.73 12.63
CA PRO A 54 -0.08 4.79 14.00
C PRO A 54 0.99 3.72 14.24
N ASN A 55 1.94 4.01 15.12
CA ASN A 55 2.85 2.97 15.62
C ASN A 55 2.08 1.98 16.50
N MET A 56 2.65 0.79 16.68
CA MET A 56 2.10 -0.17 17.65
C MET A 56 2.08 0.46 19.05
N PRO A 57 0.98 0.27 19.82
CA PRO A 57 0.95 0.77 21.18
C PRO A 57 2.00 0.04 22.04
N PRO A 58 2.59 0.70 23.05
CA PRO A 58 3.64 0.10 23.89
C PRO A 58 3.24 -1.23 24.55
N SER A 59 1.95 -1.38 24.90
CA SER A 59 1.39 -2.61 25.47
C SER A 59 1.40 -3.82 24.54
N ARG A 60 1.62 -3.61 23.23
CA ARG A 60 1.71 -4.64 22.19
C ARG A 60 3.03 -4.55 21.43
N ALA A 61 4.07 -3.99 22.06
CA ALA A 61 5.39 -3.89 21.44
C ALA A 61 5.92 -5.30 21.11
N LEU A 62 6.46 -5.44 19.91
CA LEU A 62 7.05 -6.69 19.45
C LEU A 62 8.39 -6.91 20.17
N PRO A 63 8.73 -8.17 20.53
CA PRO A 63 10.06 -8.46 21.04
C PRO A 63 11.13 -8.05 20.02
N PRO A 64 12.31 -7.58 20.47
CA PRO A 64 13.38 -7.14 19.57
C PRO A 64 13.90 -8.26 18.67
N GLN A 65 13.66 -9.53 18.99
CA GLN A 65 14.12 -10.67 18.22
C GLN A 65 12.91 -11.54 17.88
N GLY A 66 12.67 -11.74 16.59
CA GLY A 66 11.55 -12.53 16.08
C GLY A 66 11.60 -12.58 14.56
N SER A 67 11.01 -13.62 13.98
CA SER A 67 10.88 -13.71 12.53
C SER A 67 9.88 -12.65 12.02
N LEU A 68 9.88 -12.39 10.71
CA LEU A 68 8.86 -11.55 10.07
C LEU A 68 7.43 -12.06 10.38
N THR A 69 7.26 -13.38 10.38
CA THR A 69 5.99 -14.04 10.69
C THR A 69 5.53 -13.71 12.11
N ASP A 70 6.41 -13.87 13.11
CA ASP A 70 6.08 -13.60 14.52
C ASP A 70 5.68 -12.14 14.73
N ALA A 71 6.45 -11.23 14.10
CA ALA A 71 6.18 -9.81 14.14
C ALA A 71 4.81 -9.43 13.57
N LEU A 72 4.42 -10.06 12.45
CA LEU A 72 3.14 -9.80 11.81
C LEU A 72 1.96 -10.44 12.55
N LEU A 73 2.12 -11.65 13.08
CA LEU A 73 1.09 -12.30 13.90
C LEU A 73 0.79 -11.49 15.16
N ALA A 74 1.81 -10.99 15.86
CA ALA A 74 1.60 -10.17 17.05
C ALA A 74 1.08 -8.75 16.73
N ARG A 75 1.44 -8.18 15.57
CA ARG A 75 0.98 -6.85 15.15
C ARG A 75 -0.44 -6.86 14.61
N ASP A 76 -0.73 -7.75 13.69
CA ASP A 76 -1.99 -7.78 12.96
C ASP A 76 -3.00 -8.66 13.68
N ILE A 77 -2.62 -9.80 14.26
CA ILE A 77 -3.51 -10.78 14.94
C ILE A 77 -4.47 -11.49 13.98
N SER A 78 -4.96 -10.80 12.95
CA SER A 78 -5.91 -11.32 11.96
C SER A 78 -5.76 -10.63 10.61
N CYS A 79 -6.38 -11.19 9.58
CA CYS A 79 -6.46 -10.64 8.24
C CYS A 79 -6.86 -9.15 8.27
N ARG A 80 -6.04 -8.28 7.67
CA ARG A 80 -6.26 -6.83 7.60
C ARG A 80 -7.42 -6.41 6.72
N LEU A 81 -8.07 -7.34 6.02
CA LEU A 81 -9.30 -7.09 5.29
C LEU A 81 -10.53 -7.65 6.01
N THR A 82 -10.51 -8.92 6.43
CA THR A 82 -11.70 -9.64 6.90
C THR A 82 -11.77 -9.88 8.40
N ALA A 83 -10.74 -9.49 9.15
CA ALA A 83 -10.58 -9.82 10.58
C ALA A 83 -10.53 -11.33 10.90
N THR A 84 -10.44 -12.21 9.90
CA THR A 84 -10.28 -13.66 10.08
C THR A 84 -8.89 -13.97 10.65
N VAL A 85 -8.84 -14.76 11.72
CA VAL A 85 -7.57 -15.16 12.38
C VAL A 85 -6.92 -16.33 11.65
N GLU A 86 -7.71 -17.39 11.40
CA GLU A 86 -7.25 -18.64 10.78
C GLU A 86 -6.96 -18.50 9.29
N GLY A 87 -6.03 -19.31 8.79
CA GLY A 87 -5.69 -19.38 7.35
C GLY A 87 -5.09 -18.09 6.81
N THR A 88 -4.32 -17.38 7.65
CA THR A 88 -3.68 -16.13 7.29
C THR A 88 -2.21 -16.31 6.95
N GLU A 89 -1.74 -15.49 6.01
CA GLU A 89 -0.39 -15.47 5.48
C GLU A 89 0.08 -14.02 5.42
N TYR A 90 1.39 -13.80 5.51
CA TYR A 90 1.93 -12.46 5.29
C TYR A 90 2.07 -12.18 3.80
N ALA A 91 1.61 -11.01 3.39
CA ALA A 91 1.70 -10.50 2.04
C ALA A 91 2.59 -9.27 2.01
N HIS A 92 3.64 -9.30 1.18
CA HIS A 92 4.50 -8.14 0.99
C HIS A 92 3.79 -7.03 0.20
N LEU A 93 3.93 -5.79 0.66
CA LEU A 93 3.47 -4.60 -0.03
C LEU A 93 4.38 -4.32 -1.25
N VAL A 94 5.69 -4.30 -1.07
CA VAL A 94 6.63 -4.43 -2.20
C VAL A 94 7.03 -5.89 -2.31
N PRO A 95 6.56 -6.63 -3.34
CA PRO A 95 6.82 -8.05 -3.47
C PRO A 95 8.31 -8.36 -3.59
N ARG A 96 8.73 -9.55 -3.11
CA ARG A 96 10.12 -10.03 -3.25
C ARG A 96 10.59 -10.10 -4.70
N THR A 97 9.69 -10.34 -5.65
CA THR A 97 9.99 -10.30 -7.10
C THR A 97 10.43 -8.93 -7.59
N GLN A 98 10.27 -7.87 -6.78
CA GLN A 98 10.68 -6.50 -7.07
C GLN A 98 11.92 -6.06 -6.26
N VAL A 99 12.73 -6.99 -5.75
CA VAL A 99 13.90 -6.67 -4.91
C VAL A 99 14.91 -5.74 -5.60
N ASP A 100 15.13 -5.89 -6.91
CA ASP A 100 16.04 -5.01 -7.64
C ASP A 100 15.50 -3.59 -7.77
N TRP A 101 14.19 -3.44 -7.96
CA TRP A 101 13.53 -2.14 -7.92
C TRP A 101 13.61 -1.52 -6.53
N PHE A 102 13.39 -2.32 -5.48
CA PHE A 102 13.45 -1.91 -4.09
C PHE A 102 14.83 -1.38 -3.71
N ARG A 103 15.90 -2.08 -4.11
CA ARG A 103 17.30 -1.68 -3.88
C ARG A 103 17.66 -0.41 -4.66
N ARG A 104 17.35 -0.34 -5.96
CA ARG A 104 17.63 0.84 -6.80
C ARG A 104 16.92 2.10 -6.31
N ASN A 105 15.71 1.96 -5.78
CA ASN A 105 14.96 3.06 -5.19
C ASN A 105 15.24 3.26 -3.70
N THR A 106 16.29 2.64 -3.13
CA THR A 106 16.66 2.85 -1.72
C THR A 106 15.51 2.66 -0.72
N MET A 107 14.57 1.77 -1.03
CA MET A 107 13.33 1.63 -0.28
C MET A 107 13.55 1.11 1.14
N PHE A 108 14.70 0.49 1.42
CA PHE A 108 15.14 0.06 2.75
C PHE A 108 15.08 1.17 3.80
N ARG A 109 15.15 2.45 3.40
CA ARG A 109 15.02 3.60 4.31
C ARG A 109 13.71 3.64 5.09
N TYR A 110 12.68 2.93 4.62
CA TYR A 110 11.36 2.85 5.27
C TYR A 110 11.20 1.61 6.16
N GLY A 111 12.17 0.69 6.16
CA GLY A 111 12.10 -0.61 6.84
C GLY A 111 12.48 -0.65 8.32
N VAL A 112 13.02 0.44 8.87
CA VAL A 112 13.81 0.49 10.13
C VAL A 112 15.21 -0.13 9.94
N ALA A 113 16.15 0.21 10.83
CA ALA A 113 17.57 -0.10 10.72
C ALA A 113 17.84 -1.54 10.24
N PRO A 114 18.68 -1.73 9.20
CA PRO A 114 18.96 -3.05 8.65
C PRO A 114 19.55 -3.97 9.73
N ARG A 115 19.07 -5.21 9.79
CA ARG A 115 19.80 -6.29 10.46
C ARG A 115 20.63 -7.00 9.40
N PRO A 116 21.93 -7.26 9.64
CA PRO A 116 22.80 -7.89 8.64
C PRO A 116 22.25 -9.24 8.11
N GLU A 117 21.55 -9.97 8.95
CA GLU A 117 21.02 -11.32 8.70
C GLU A 117 19.69 -11.33 7.90
N ILE A 118 19.01 -10.18 7.77
CA ILE A 118 17.65 -10.09 7.22
C ILE A 118 17.67 -9.22 5.96
N GLU A 119 17.16 -9.75 4.85
CA GLU A 119 17.01 -8.99 3.61
C GLU A 119 16.15 -7.73 3.89
N PRO A 120 16.58 -6.51 3.52
CA PRO A 120 15.88 -5.28 3.88
C PRO A 120 14.42 -5.16 3.40
N ILE A 121 14.00 -6.02 2.45
CA ILE A 121 12.61 -6.11 1.97
C ILE A 121 11.71 -6.89 2.94
N ASP A 122 12.30 -7.76 3.76
CA ASP A 122 11.62 -8.67 4.71
C ASP A 122 11.45 -8.01 6.08
N VAL A 123 10.80 -6.87 6.08
CA VAL A 123 10.53 -6.07 7.29
C VAL A 123 9.02 -5.98 7.54
N PRO A 124 8.56 -6.00 8.81
CA PRO A 124 7.13 -5.93 9.12
C PRO A 124 6.44 -4.72 8.49
N ARG A 125 7.16 -3.59 8.36
CA ARG A 125 6.62 -2.36 7.78
C ARG A 125 6.21 -2.52 6.31
N ASN A 126 6.80 -3.49 5.59
CA ASN A 126 6.56 -3.81 4.18
C ASN A 126 5.60 -5.00 4.00
N ALA A 127 4.87 -5.43 5.03
CA ALA A 127 3.97 -6.59 4.91
C ALA A 127 2.70 -6.40 5.73
N LEU A 128 1.64 -7.13 5.35
CA LEU A 128 0.35 -7.22 6.03
C LEU A 128 -0.06 -8.68 6.17
N LEU A 129 -0.78 -9.02 7.23
CA LEU A 129 -1.42 -10.31 7.37
C LEU A 129 -2.74 -10.32 6.59
N LEU A 130 -2.90 -11.26 5.64
CA LEU A 130 -4.08 -11.44 4.81
C LEU A 130 -4.53 -12.90 4.83
N ARG A 131 -5.82 -13.17 4.63
CA ARG A 131 -6.30 -14.53 4.39
C ARG A 131 -5.73 -15.05 3.07
N SER A 132 -5.37 -16.33 2.97
CA SER A 132 -4.62 -16.91 1.85
C SER A 132 -5.27 -16.67 0.45
N ASP A 133 -6.59 -16.72 0.37
CA ASP A 133 -7.34 -16.41 -0.86
C ASP A 133 -7.20 -14.94 -1.27
N ILE A 134 -7.30 -14.02 -0.31
CA ILE A 134 -7.13 -12.58 -0.52
C ILE A 134 -5.68 -12.26 -0.87
N HIS A 135 -4.71 -12.90 -0.22
CA HIS A 135 -3.29 -12.78 -0.53
C HIS A 135 -3.00 -13.18 -1.99
N THR A 136 -3.54 -14.31 -2.43
CA THR A 136 -3.41 -14.77 -3.82
C THR A 136 -3.94 -13.72 -4.80
N VAL A 137 -5.13 -13.18 -4.56
CA VAL A 137 -5.74 -12.16 -5.45
C VAL A 137 -4.97 -10.83 -5.37
N PHE A 138 -4.40 -10.50 -4.22
CA PHE A 138 -3.56 -9.33 -4.04
C PHE A 138 -2.36 -9.42 -4.97
N ASP A 139 -1.60 -10.51 -4.91
CA ASP A 139 -0.36 -10.71 -5.68
C ASP A 139 -0.58 -10.90 -7.18
N GLN A 140 -1.78 -11.33 -7.58
CA GLN A 140 -2.25 -11.26 -8.96
C GLN A 140 -2.51 -9.82 -9.45
N ARG A 141 -2.31 -8.79 -8.61
CA ARG A 141 -2.54 -7.38 -8.94
C ARG A 141 -3.99 -7.09 -9.36
N ARG A 142 -4.95 -7.86 -8.84
CA ARG A 142 -6.38 -7.67 -9.18
C ARG A 142 -7.03 -6.54 -8.38
N PHE A 143 -6.44 -6.17 -7.23
CA PHE A 143 -6.88 -5.05 -6.42
C PHE A 143 -5.69 -4.32 -5.78
N ALA A 144 -5.92 -3.06 -5.42
CA ALA A 144 -5.02 -2.30 -4.57
C ALA A 144 -5.75 -1.76 -3.34
N ILE A 145 -4.95 -1.38 -2.35
CA ILE A 145 -5.39 -0.57 -1.23
C ILE A 145 -5.29 0.88 -1.67
N THR A 146 -6.39 1.63 -1.58
CA THR A 146 -6.47 3.04 -1.97
C THR A 146 -6.97 3.90 -0.82
N LEU A 147 -6.74 5.19 -0.93
CA LEU A 147 -7.33 6.19 -0.05
C LEU A 147 -8.73 6.53 -0.56
N LYS A 148 -9.74 6.28 0.28
CA LYS A 148 -11.11 6.72 0.04
C LYS A 148 -11.48 7.82 1.04
N PRO A 149 -12.22 8.86 0.62
CA PRO A 149 -12.77 9.83 1.56
C PRO A 149 -13.66 9.11 2.58
N LEU A 150 -13.42 9.33 3.86
CA LEU A 150 -14.35 8.94 4.91
C LEU A 150 -15.46 9.98 4.98
N PRO A 151 -16.73 9.57 5.21
CA PRO A 151 -17.80 10.51 5.51
C PRO A 151 -17.42 11.33 6.74
N VAL A 152 -17.31 12.64 6.57
CA VAL A 152 -17.00 13.56 7.66
C VAL A 152 -18.28 13.80 8.46
N ALA A 153 -18.26 13.53 9.77
CA ALA A 153 -19.21 14.16 10.68
C ALA A 153 -18.79 15.63 10.84
N SER A 154 -19.50 16.54 10.15
CA SER A 154 -19.51 18.01 10.24
C SER A 154 -18.19 18.74 10.59
N ASP A 155 -17.76 19.63 9.68
CA ASP A 155 -16.74 20.69 9.85
C ASP A 155 -15.28 20.28 10.13
N SER A 156 -14.92 19.00 9.98
CA SER A 156 -13.51 18.59 9.92
C SER A 156 -13.04 18.33 8.49
N ALA A 157 -11.75 18.57 8.20
CA ALA A 157 -11.17 18.26 6.90
C ALA A 157 -11.39 16.78 6.54
N ALA A 158 -11.66 16.48 5.27
CA ALA A 158 -11.90 15.12 4.79
C ALA A 158 -10.77 14.16 5.23
N THR A 159 -11.10 13.27 6.16
CA THR A 159 -10.18 12.19 6.57
C THR A 159 -10.24 11.10 5.51
N HIS A 160 -9.07 10.56 5.13
CA HIS A 160 -9.01 9.46 4.16
C HIS A 160 -8.82 8.14 4.90
N GLY A 161 -9.66 7.16 4.57
CA GLY A 161 -9.53 5.78 5.05
C GLY A 161 -8.90 4.90 3.98
N LEU A 162 -8.24 3.82 4.40
CA LEU A 162 -7.73 2.81 3.48
C LEU A 162 -8.83 1.82 3.14
N ALA A 163 -9.08 1.62 1.86
CA ALA A 163 -10.09 0.68 1.37
C ALA A 163 -9.59 -0.08 0.15
N VAL A 164 -10.22 -1.21 -0.13
CA VAL A 164 -9.91 -2.02 -1.31
C VAL A 164 -10.55 -1.41 -2.56
N HIS A 165 -9.77 -1.34 -3.64
CA HIS A 165 -10.25 -1.00 -4.98
C HIS A 165 -9.83 -2.10 -5.95
N LEU A 166 -10.80 -2.72 -6.60
CA LEU A 166 -10.56 -3.74 -7.62
C LEU A 166 -10.47 -3.11 -9.00
N PHE A 167 -9.44 -3.49 -9.77
CA PHE A 167 -9.25 -3.03 -11.15
C PHE A 167 -9.82 -3.99 -12.19
N SER A 168 -9.95 -5.28 -11.82
CA SER A 168 -10.49 -6.29 -12.72
C SER A 168 -11.33 -7.31 -11.96
N PRO A 169 -12.56 -7.61 -12.43
CA PRO A 169 -13.38 -8.66 -11.86
C PRO A 169 -12.75 -10.05 -12.04
N GLY A 170 -11.79 -10.24 -12.95
CA GLY A 170 -11.30 -11.57 -13.33
C GLY A 170 -12.43 -12.41 -13.95
N LEU A 171 -12.41 -13.74 -13.71
CA LEU A 171 -13.43 -14.67 -14.24
C LEU A 171 -14.74 -14.67 -13.43
N SER A 172 -14.77 -14.08 -12.23
CA SER A 172 -15.93 -14.09 -11.33
C SER A 172 -16.05 -12.77 -10.57
N GLU A 173 -17.24 -12.17 -10.60
CA GLU A 173 -17.55 -10.92 -9.90
C GLU A 173 -17.62 -11.06 -8.38
N GLN A 174 -17.54 -12.28 -7.84
CA GLN A 174 -17.72 -12.52 -6.40
C GLN A 174 -16.75 -11.68 -5.55
N PHE A 175 -15.49 -11.58 -5.97
CA PHE A 175 -14.49 -10.80 -5.23
C PHE A 175 -14.81 -9.30 -5.26
N VAL A 176 -15.34 -8.78 -6.37
CA VAL A 176 -15.80 -7.39 -6.48
C VAL A 176 -16.94 -7.13 -5.50
N LYS A 177 -17.96 -8.01 -5.50
CA LYS A 177 -19.15 -7.86 -4.65
C LYS A 177 -18.81 -7.89 -3.16
N LEU A 178 -17.85 -8.74 -2.77
CA LEU A 178 -17.49 -8.92 -1.37
C LEU A 178 -16.52 -7.86 -0.86
N TYR A 179 -15.58 -7.40 -1.69
CA TYR A 179 -14.42 -6.63 -1.20
C TYR A 179 -14.26 -5.25 -1.83
N HIS A 180 -14.97 -4.90 -2.92
CA HIS A 180 -14.84 -3.57 -3.50
C HIS A 180 -15.30 -2.50 -2.51
N GLY A 181 -14.42 -1.55 -2.22
CA GLY A 181 -14.69 -0.44 -1.30
C GLY A 181 -14.75 -0.81 0.17
N VAL A 182 -14.46 -2.05 0.54
CA VAL A 182 -14.37 -2.46 1.94
C VAL A 182 -13.16 -1.79 2.59
N ALA A 183 -13.38 -1.18 3.74
CA ALA A 183 -12.33 -0.57 4.55
C ALA A 183 -11.44 -1.64 5.18
N LEU A 184 -10.14 -1.36 5.28
CA LEU A 184 -9.22 -2.24 5.99
C LEU A 184 -9.45 -2.15 7.51
N GLN A 185 -9.11 -3.24 8.20
CA GLN A 185 -8.92 -3.24 9.64
C GLN A 185 -7.78 -2.26 9.99
N PRO A 186 -7.77 -1.69 11.21
CA PRO A 186 -6.72 -0.75 11.62
C PRO A 186 -5.31 -1.29 11.39
N LEU A 187 -4.50 -0.50 10.67
CA LEU A 187 -3.10 -0.81 10.41
C LEU A 187 -2.21 -0.15 11.47
N TYR A 188 -1.13 -0.83 11.84
CA TYR A 188 -0.12 -0.30 12.77
C TYR A 188 1.28 -0.53 12.23
N GLY A 189 2.17 0.45 12.38
CA GLY A 189 3.59 0.34 12.06
C GLY A 189 3.95 0.06 10.59
N VAL A 190 2.97 -0.05 9.70
CA VAL A 190 3.14 -0.18 8.24
C VAL A 190 3.62 1.15 7.67
N ALA A 191 4.58 1.12 6.75
CA ALA A 191 5.05 2.36 6.13
C ALA A 191 4.06 2.82 5.02
N PRO A 192 3.57 4.07 5.06
CA PRO A 192 2.77 4.64 3.97
C PRO A 192 3.43 4.51 2.59
N GLU A 193 4.76 4.58 2.55
CA GLU A 193 5.55 4.50 1.32
C GLU A 193 5.46 3.14 0.67
N TYR A 194 5.42 2.06 1.46
CA TYR A 194 5.22 0.71 0.93
C TYR A 194 3.78 0.50 0.47
N LEU A 195 2.78 1.09 1.15
CA LEU A 195 1.38 1.06 0.69
C LEU A 195 1.25 1.78 -0.67
N PHE A 196 1.89 2.93 -0.83
CA PHE A 196 1.89 3.66 -2.10
C PHE A 196 2.65 2.93 -3.20
N ALA A 197 3.81 2.33 -2.89
CA ALA A 197 4.55 1.50 -3.83
C ALA A 197 3.72 0.30 -4.28
N ARG A 198 3.00 -0.36 -3.36
CA ARG A 198 2.07 -1.45 -3.71
C ARG A 198 0.97 -0.99 -4.63
N PHE A 199 0.29 0.10 -4.27
CA PHE A 199 -0.76 0.69 -5.10
C PHE A 199 -0.24 0.90 -6.51
N THR A 200 0.90 1.57 -6.64
CA THR A 200 1.56 1.83 -7.91
C THR A 200 1.89 0.52 -8.65
N TRP A 201 2.49 -0.46 -7.98
CA TRP A 201 2.82 -1.76 -8.59
C TRP A 201 1.61 -2.50 -9.17
N THR A 202 0.47 -2.43 -8.49
CA THR A 202 -0.79 -2.99 -8.99
C THR A 202 -1.31 -2.24 -10.21
N VAL A 203 -1.20 -0.91 -10.23
CA VAL A 203 -1.70 -0.09 -11.35
C VAL A 203 -0.93 -0.34 -12.65
N PHE A 204 0.38 -0.56 -12.54
CA PHE A 204 1.25 -0.88 -13.67
C PHE A 204 1.02 -2.30 -14.27
N ALA A 205 -0.04 -3.01 -13.86
CA ALA A 205 -0.36 -4.38 -14.30
C ALA A 205 -1.07 -4.48 -15.65
#